data_AF-I1BT61-F1
#
_entry.id   AF-I1BT61-F1
#
_cell.length_a   1.000
_cell.length_b   1.000
_cell.length_c   1.000
_cell.angle_alpha   90.00
_cell.angle_beta   90.00
_cell.angle_gamma   90.00
#
_symmetry.space_group_name_H-M   'P 1'
#
loop_
_entity.id
_entity.type
_entity.pdbx_description
1 polymer ?
#
loop_
_entity_poly.entity_id
_entity_poly.type
_entity_poly.pdbx_seq_one_letter_code
_entity_poly.pdbx_strand_id
1 'polypeptide(L)'
;MNDESLTEIQAWIRGPDKTPYEEGYFKIKLVLDESFPDTPPKGYFMTKIFHPNVSDKGEICVNTLKKDWKPELGIRHVLLAIKCLLIVPNPESALNEEAGRLLLEQYNDYAKRARLYTSIQAKSGKSQYMELDEERRKKKSNDEEKVLIENDEQHAIKSLTNQKRALEQDNEKKKVMKKRMLRRL
;
A
#
# COMPACT_ATOMS: atom_id res chain seq x y z
N MET A 1 1.48 -16.68 -23.73
CA MET A 1 1.26 -15.68 -22.67
C MET A 1 1.78 -16.31 -21.39
N ASN A 2 2.79 -15.72 -20.75
CA ASN A 2 3.39 -16.31 -19.54
C ASN A 2 2.48 -16.08 -18.34
N ASP A 3 1.86 -17.15 -17.83
CA ASP A 3 1.11 -17.16 -16.56
C ASP A 3 1.98 -16.74 -15.35
N GLU A 4 3.31 -16.84 -15.48
CA GLU A 4 4.28 -16.33 -14.49
C GLU A 4 4.10 -14.84 -14.15
N SER A 5 3.46 -14.04 -15.03
CA SER A 5 3.29 -12.61 -14.74
C SER A 5 2.19 -12.31 -13.71
N LEU A 6 1.22 -13.21 -13.47
CA LEU A 6 0.07 -12.91 -12.62
C LEU A 6 0.31 -13.19 -11.12
N THR A 7 1.29 -14.03 -10.81
CA THR A 7 1.62 -14.43 -9.43
C THR A 7 2.80 -13.65 -8.84
N GLU A 8 3.45 -12.78 -9.62
CA GLU A 8 4.56 -11.95 -9.15
C GLU A 8 4.16 -10.48 -9.01
N ILE A 9 4.39 -9.91 -7.82
CA ILE A 9 4.20 -8.49 -7.55
C ILE A 9 5.57 -7.86 -7.29
N GLN A 10 5.87 -6.77 -7.99
CA GLN A 10 7.06 -5.97 -7.72
C GLN A 10 6.67 -4.69 -6.99
N ALA A 11 7.50 -4.28 -6.03
CA ALA A 11 7.34 -3.04 -5.31
C ALA A 11 8.69 -2.39 -5.01
N TRP A 12 8.65 -1.11 -4.67
CA TRP A 12 9.81 -0.38 -4.20
C TRP A 12 9.61 0.08 -2.76
N ILE A 13 10.64 -0.10 -1.93
CA ILE A 13 10.69 0.38 -0.55
C ILE A 13 11.83 1.39 -0.45
N ARG A 14 11.51 2.63 -0.07
CA ARG A 14 12.52 3.57 0.41
C ARG A 14 12.94 3.16 1.82
N GLY A 15 14.24 3.03 2.02
CA GLY A 15 14.83 2.72 3.31
C GLY A 15 14.42 3.75 4.37
N PRO A 16 14.04 3.33 5.59
CA PRO A 16 13.58 4.26 6.61
C PRO A 16 14.70 5.20 7.10
N ASP A 17 14.32 6.43 7.41
CA ASP A 17 15.23 7.43 7.97
C ASP A 17 15.82 6.94 9.30
N LYS A 18 17.06 7.37 9.62
CA LYS A 18 17.78 7.01 10.85
C LYS A 18 18.07 5.51 10.98
N THR A 19 18.02 4.77 9.89
CA THR A 19 18.47 3.38 9.80
C THR A 19 19.72 3.29 8.92
N PRO A 20 20.47 2.18 8.96
CA PRO A 20 21.56 1.95 8.01
C PRO A 20 21.11 1.90 6.54
N TYR A 21 19.80 1.84 6.28
CA TYR A 21 19.18 1.74 4.96
C TYR A 21 18.66 3.08 4.43
N GLU A 22 18.78 4.16 5.20
CA GLU A 22 18.38 5.51 4.81
C GLU A 22 18.96 5.93 3.46
N GLU A 23 18.17 6.68 2.68
CA GLU A 23 18.47 7.05 1.29
C GLU A 23 18.68 5.88 0.31
N GLY A 24 18.43 4.65 0.74
CA GLY A 24 18.33 3.47 -0.11
C GLY A 24 16.94 3.32 -0.74
N TYR A 25 16.90 2.79 -1.95
CA TYR A 25 15.71 2.45 -2.70
C TYR A 25 15.82 0.97 -3.10
N PHE A 26 14.97 0.15 -2.51
CA PHE A 26 15.05 -1.30 -2.61
C PHE A 26 13.90 -1.83 -3.45
N LYS A 27 14.24 -2.47 -4.58
CA LYS A 27 13.28 -3.22 -5.37
C LYS A 27 13.05 -4.57 -4.71
N ILE A 28 11.79 -4.90 -4.50
CA ILE A 28 11.36 -6.17 -3.93
C ILE A 28 10.40 -6.88 -4.87
N LYS A 29 10.41 -8.21 -4.76
CA LYS A 29 9.50 -9.12 -5.47
C LYS A 29 8.75 -9.95 -4.44
N LEU A 30 7.44 -10.03 -4.58
CA LEU A 30 6.56 -10.91 -3.83
C LEU A 30 6.01 -11.97 -4.79
N VAL A 31 6.07 -13.24 -4.39
CA VAL A 31 5.56 -14.37 -5.17
C VAL A 31 4.37 -14.97 -4.43
N LEU A 32 3.23 -14.97 -5.11
CA LEU A 32 1.96 -15.56 -4.67
C LEU A 32 1.98 -17.03 -5.09
N ASP A 33 2.30 -17.93 -4.17
CA ASP A 33 2.23 -19.36 -4.46
C ASP A 33 0.80 -19.90 -4.26
N GLU A 34 0.61 -21.19 -4.52
CA GLU A 34 -0.69 -21.87 -4.42
C GLU A 34 -1.31 -21.82 -3.02
N SER A 35 -0.54 -21.49 -1.99
CA SER A 35 -1.02 -21.36 -0.62
C SER A 35 -1.47 -19.95 -0.24
N PHE A 36 -1.30 -18.96 -1.13
CA PHE A 36 -1.84 -17.63 -0.91
C PHE A 36 -3.37 -17.64 -1.12
N PRO A 37 -4.18 -17.04 -0.22
CA PRO A 37 -3.81 -16.13 0.88
C PRO A 37 -3.67 -16.77 2.27
N ASP A 38 -3.83 -18.08 2.41
CA ASP A 38 -3.73 -18.78 3.70
C ASP A 38 -2.34 -18.59 4.34
N THR A 39 -1.30 -18.50 3.52
CA THR A 39 0.04 -18.06 3.95
C THR A 39 0.46 -16.76 3.22
N PRO A 40 1.35 -15.94 3.82
CA PRO A 40 1.80 -14.73 3.17
C PRO A 40 2.65 -15.06 1.94
N PRO A 41 2.69 -14.17 0.93
CA PRO A 41 3.57 -14.34 -0.22
C PRO A 41 5.04 -14.44 0.19
N LYS A 42 5.83 -15.14 -0.62
CA LYS A 42 7.29 -15.19 -0.44
C LYS A 42 7.90 -13.88 -0.90
N GLY A 43 8.74 -13.29 -0.05
CA GLY A 43 9.38 -12.00 -0.32
C GLY A 43 10.86 -12.13 -0.70
N TYR A 44 11.29 -11.32 -1.67
CA TYR A 44 12.66 -11.25 -2.14
C TYR A 44 13.10 -9.81 -2.34
N PHE A 45 14.27 -9.44 -1.82
CA PHE A 45 15.00 -8.25 -2.25
C PHE A 45 15.68 -8.52 -3.58
N MET A 46 15.27 -7.82 -4.63
CA MET A 46 15.97 -7.82 -5.92
C MET A 46 17.20 -6.92 -5.85
N THR A 47 17.11 -5.82 -5.10
CA THR A 47 18.26 -4.98 -4.74
C THR A 47 19.07 -5.66 -3.64
N LYS A 48 20.35 -5.95 -3.89
CA LYS A 48 21.24 -6.54 -2.89
C LYS A 48 21.27 -5.70 -1.60
N ILE A 49 21.18 -6.37 -0.46
CA ILE A 49 21.11 -5.74 0.87
C ILE A 49 21.89 -6.57 1.89
N PHE A 50 22.55 -5.90 2.83
CA PHE A 50 23.13 -6.55 4.00
C PHE A 50 22.16 -6.42 5.18
N HIS A 51 21.45 -7.51 5.49
CA HIS A 51 20.38 -7.52 6.49
C HIS A 51 20.27 -8.90 7.17
N PRO A 52 20.06 -8.99 8.49
CA PRO A 52 19.98 -10.27 9.22
C PRO A 52 18.94 -11.22 8.64
N ASN A 53 17.72 -10.75 8.39
CA ASN A 53 16.60 -11.56 7.90
C ASN A 53 16.54 -11.77 6.38
N VAL A 54 17.61 -11.46 5.65
CA VAL A 54 17.67 -11.58 4.18
C VAL A 54 18.83 -12.48 3.80
N SER A 55 18.58 -13.52 2.99
CA SER A 55 19.64 -14.40 2.51
C SER A 55 20.50 -13.74 1.44
N ASP A 56 21.63 -14.36 1.08
CA ASP A 56 22.50 -13.85 0.01
C ASP A 56 21.83 -13.83 -1.37
N LYS A 57 20.77 -14.61 -1.56
CA LYS A 57 19.93 -14.62 -2.78
C LYS A 57 18.80 -13.58 -2.71
N GLY A 58 18.70 -12.83 -1.63
CA GLY A 58 17.67 -11.81 -1.40
C GLY A 58 16.39 -12.34 -0.76
N GLU A 59 16.28 -13.62 -0.45
CA GLU A 59 15.07 -14.18 0.19
C GLU A 59 14.86 -13.61 1.58
N ILE A 60 13.62 -13.20 1.89
CA ILE A 60 13.21 -12.68 3.19
C ILE A 60 12.69 -13.84 4.03
N CYS A 61 13.13 -13.94 5.29
CA CYS A 61 12.71 -15.02 6.17
C CYS A 61 11.18 -15.12 6.30
N VAL A 62 10.63 -16.27 5.90
CA VAL A 62 9.18 -16.52 5.93
C VAL A 62 8.61 -16.51 7.35
N ASN A 63 9.36 -16.94 8.37
CA ASN A 63 8.90 -16.92 9.76
C ASN A 63 8.63 -15.49 10.22
N THR A 64 9.39 -14.54 9.70
CA THR A 64 9.19 -13.12 9.97
C THR A 64 7.94 -12.58 9.30
N LEU A 65 7.64 -12.99 8.07
CA LEU A 65 6.44 -12.56 7.34
C LEU A 65 5.16 -13.27 7.79
N LYS A 66 5.28 -14.49 8.29
CA LYS A 66 4.17 -15.29 8.85
C LYS A 66 3.72 -14.81 10.21
N LYS A 67 4.60 -14.14 10.97
CA LYS A 67 4.26 -13.61 12.29
C LYS A 67 3.07 -12.66 12.15
N ASP A 68 1.97 -12.99 12.83
CA ASP A 68 0.72 -12.24 12.83
C ASP A 68 0.00 -12.12 11.47
N TRP A 69 0.37 -12.95 10.48
CA TRP A 69 -0.32 -12.98 9.18
C TRP A 69 -1.77 -13.43 9.34
N LYS A 70 -2.67 -12.72 8.66
CA LYS A 70 -4.04 -13.14 8.41
C LYS A 70 -4.38 -12.82 6.95
N PRO A 71 -5.10 -13.71 6.23
CA PRO A 71 -5.44 -13.51 4.82
C PRO A 71 -6.04 -12.13 4.50
N GLU A 72 -6.81 -11.55 5.43
CA GLU A 72 -7.51 -10.28 5.23
C GLU A 72 -6.57 -9.05 5.26
N LEU A 73 -5.35 -9.20 5.76
CA LEU A 73 -4.37 -8.11 5.85
C LEU A 73 -3.78 -7.75 4.47
N GLY A 74 -3.66 -8.75 3.59
CA GLY A 74 -3.22 -8.59 2.21
C GLY A 74 -1.78 -8.09 2.04
N ILE A 75 -1.44 -7.77 0.78
CA ILE A 75 -0.06 -7.43 0.35
C ILE A 75 0.48 -6.17 1.04
N ARG A 76 -0.38 -5.18 1.31
CA ARG A 76 0.01 -3.94 2.00
C ARG A 76 0.65 -4.24 3.36
N HIS A 77 0.11 -5.20 4.10
CA HIS A 77 0.65 -5.58 5.40
C HIS A 77 2.02 -6.21 5.28
N VAL A 78 2.24 -7.08 4.30
CA VAL A 78 3.56 -7.70 4.03
C VAL A 78 4.61 -6.63 3.73
N LEU A 79 4.29 -5.66 2.87
CA LEU A 79 5.18 -4.54 2.54
C LEU A 79 5.52 -3.69 3.78
N LEU A 80 4.54 -3.49 4.67
CA LEU A 80 4.76 -2.78 5.92
C LEU A 80 5.64 -3.57 6.87
N ALA A 81 5.43 -4.89 7.01
CA ALA A 81 6.27 -5.77 7.81
C ALA A 81 7.73 -5.75 7.32
N ILE A 82 7.95 -5.82 6.00
CA ILE A 82 9.30 -5.70 5.41
C ILE A 82 9.93 -4.35 5.77
N LYS A 83 9.18 -3.25 5.67
CA LYS A 83 9.67 -1.92 6.06
C LYS A 83 10.03 -1.85 7.55
N CYS A 84 9.22 -2.47 8.42
CA CYS A 84 9.50 -2.56 9.85
C CYS A 84 10.78 -3.35 10.14
N LEU A 85 11.09 -4.39 9.36
CA LEU A 85 12.34 -5.15 9.52
C LEU A 85 13.58 -4.30 9.27
N LEU A 86 13.52 -3.38 8.31
CA LEU A 86 14.62 -2.44 8.07
C LEU A 86 14.86 -1.50 9.26
N ILE A 87 13.87 -1.33 10.14
CA ILE A 87 13.99 -0.52 11.37
C ILE A 87 14.47 -1.40 12.53
N VAL A 88 13.83 -2.55 12.71
CA VAL A 88 14.09 -3.49 13.80
C VAL A 88 14.25 -4.88 13.22
N PRO A 89 15.49 -5.30 12.89
CA PRO A 89 15.76 -6.66 12.44
C PRO A 89 15.43 -7.68 13.54
N ASN A 90 15.01 -8.88 13.13
CA ASN A 90 14.76 -9.98 14.06
C ASN A 90 15.99 -10.92 14.14
N PRO A 91 16.79 -10.91 15.22
CA PRO A 91 17.96 -11.77 15.32
C PRO A 91 17.61 -13.27 15.37
N GLU A 92 16.44 -13.65 15.88
CA GLU A 92 16.03 -15.06 16.04
C GLU A 92 15.76 -15.77 14.71
N SER A 93 15.53 -15.00 13.63
CA SER A 93 15.23 -15.51 12.29
C SER A 93 16.25 -15.02 11.26
N ALA A 94 17.51 -14.87 11.67
CA ALA A 94 18.59 -14.47 10.78
C ALA A 94 18.84 -15.53 9.70
N LEU A 95 18.82 -15.10 8.44
CA LEU A 95 19.27 -15.89 7.28
C LEU A 95 20.70 -15.53 6.87
N ASN A 96 21.16 -14.34 7.23
CA ASN A 96 22.55 -13.93 7.10
C ASN A 96 23.19 -13.94 8.49
N GLU A 97 23.93 -15.01 8.77
CA GLU A 97 24.56 -15.26 10.08
C GLU A 97 25.53 -14.14 10.47
N GLU A 98 26.30 -13.63 9.51
CA GLU A 98 27.26 -12.56 9.75
C GLU A 98 26.55 -11.25 10.15
N ALA A 99 25.50 -10.87 9.41
CA ALA A 99 24.70 -9.70 9.73
C ALA A 99 24.00 -9.87 11.08
N GLY A 100 23.44 -11.06 11.37
CA GLY A 100 22.82 -11.37 12.65
C GLY A 100 23.80 -11.29 13.83
N ARG A 101 25.00 -11.87 13.68
CA ARG A 101 26.05 -11.81 14.70
C ARG A 101 26.52 -10.38 14.95
N LEU A 102 26.81 -9.62 13.88
CA LEU A 102 27.23 -8.22 14.02
C LEU A 102 26.11 -7.36 14.63
N LEU A 103 24.84 -7.62 14.32
CA LEU A 103 23.71 -6.91 14.93
C LEU A 103 23.73 -7.05 16.46
N LEU A 104 23.96 -8.27 16.95
CA LEU A 104 23.93 -8.58 18.38
C LEU A 104 25.20 -8.15 19.13
N GLU A 105 26.37 -8.37 18.53
CA GLU A 105 27.65 -8.20 19.21
C GLU A 105 28.31 -6.84 18.94
N GLN A 106 28.14 -6.30 17.72
CA GLN A 106 28.95 -5.18 17.20
C GLN A 106 28.09 -4.27 16.30
N TYR A 107 27.02 -3.71 16.87
CA TYR A 107 26.03 -2.94 16.10
C TYR A 107 26.62 -1.84 15.23
N ASN A 108 27.66 -1.14 15.71
CA ASN A 108 28.32 -0.09 14.94
C ASN A 108 28.92 -0.61 13.63
N ASP A 109 29.49 -1.81 13.63
CA ASP A 109 30.11 -2.40 12.45
C ASP A 109 29.06 -3.01 11.52
N TYR A 110 28.01 -3.62 12.07
CA TYR A 110 26.80 -3.95 11.31
C TYR A 110 26.27 -2.72 10.56
N ALA A 111 26.06 -1.62 11.27
CA ALA A 111 25.47 -0.40 10.72
C ALA A 111 26.38 0.26 9.67
N LYS A 112 27.71 0.28 9.89
CA LYS A 112 28.68 0.76 8.88
C LYS A 112 28.60 -0.07 7.60
N ARG A 113 28.58 -1.40 7.73
CA ARG A 113 28.55 -2.31 6.57
C ARG A 113 27.22 -2.24 5.83
N ALA A 114 26.10 -2.20 6.55
CA ALA A 114 24.78 -2.03 5.96
C ALA A 114 24.65 -0.69 5.21
N ARG A 115 25.19 0.41 5.76
CA ARG A 115 25.26 1.70 5.05
C ARG A 115 26.11 1.65 3.78
N LEU A 116 27.28 1.01 3.85
CA LEU A 116 28.14 0.85 2.68
C LEU A 116 27.42 0.08 1.56
N TYR A 117 26.82 -1.08 1.89
CA TYR A 117 26.03 -1.87 0.95
C TYR A 117 24.88 -1.05 0.36
N THR A 118 24.10 -0.36 1.19
CA THR A 118 23.00 0.51 0.75
C THR A 118 23.49 1.58 -0.22
N SER A 119 24.62 2.23 0.08
CA SER A 119 25.16 3.30 -0.74
C SER A 119 25.60 2.85 -2.14
N ILE A 120 26.04 1.60 -2.27
CA ILE A 120 26.51 1.01 -3.53
C ILE A 120 25.34 0.41 -4.31
N GLN A 121 24.46 -0.33 -3.64
CA GLN A 121 23.48 -1.20 -4.28
C GLN A 121 22.10 -0.54 -4.45
N ALA A 122 21.73 0.38 -3.56
CA ALA A 122 20.34 0.84 -3.43
C ALA A 122 20.11 2.29 -3.85
N LYS A 123 21.13 3.01 -4.38
CA LYS A 123 20.94 4.40 -4.82
C LYS A 123 20.37 4.55 -6.24
N SER A 124 20.66 3.59 -7.13
CA SER A 124 20.24 3.64 -8.55
C SER A 124 18.73 3.59 -8.73
N GLY A 125 18.00 3.01 -7.77
CA GLY A 125 16.54 2.92 -7.77
C GLY A 125 15.80 4.23 -7.53
N LYS A 126 16.50 5.32 -7.17
CA LYS A 126 15.88 6.59 -6.80
C LYS A 126 14.97 7.14 -7.90
N SER A 127 15.46 7.24 -9.13
CA SER A 127 14.68 7.83 -10.23
C SER A 127 13.38 7.06 -10.48
N GLN A 128 13.47 5.73 -10.56
CA GLN A 128 12.29 4.88 -10.77
C GLN A 128 11.30 4.94 -9.59
N TYR A 129 11.81 5.00 -8.35
CA TYR A 129 10.95 5.18 -7.19
C TYR A 129 10.20 6.51 -7.22
N MET A 130 10.90 7.60 -7.55
CA MET A 130 10.31 8.94 -7.59
C MET A 130 9.23 9.04 -8.67
N GLU A 131 9.48 8.48 -9.85
CA GLU A 131 8.49 8.39 -10.93
C GLU A 131 7.20 7.67 -10.47
N LEU A 132 7.35 6.48 -9.87
CA LEU A 132 6.21 5.72 -9.32
C LEU A 132 5.50 6.44 -8.16
N ASP A 133 6.24 7.18 -7.33
CA ASP A 133 5.67 7.93 -6.21
C ASP A 133 4.85 9.13 -6.70
N GLU A 134 5.34 9.84 -7.72
CA GLU A 134 4.62 10.93 -8.38
C GLU A 134 3.34 10.45 -9.07
N GLU A 135 3.41 9.35 -9.80
CA GLU A 135 2.23 8.72 -10.40
C GLU A 135 1.19 8.34 -9.34
N ARG A 136 1.64 7.74 -8.22
CA ARG A 136 0.75 7.37 -7.11
C ARG A 136 0.07 8.61 -6.50
N ARG A 137 0.80 9.72 -6.35
CA ARG A 137 0.24 10.97 -5.82
C ARG A 137 -0.80 11.58 -6.76
N LYS A 138 -0.50 11.63 -8.07
CA LYS A 138 -1.44 12.13 -9.10
C LYS A 138 -2.71 11.29 -9.17
N LYS A 139 -2.58 9.96 -9.11
CA LYS A 139 -3.76 9.07 -9.09
C LYS A 139 -4.63 9.33 -7.86
N LYS A 140 -4.01 9.48 -6.69
CA LYS A 140 -4.73 9.77 -5.44
C LYS A 140 -5.47 11.11 -5.50
N SER A 141 -4.85 12.17 -6.04
CA SER A 141 -5.53 13.47 -6.19
C SER A 141 -6.72 13.38 -7.15
N ASN A 142 -6.57 12.64 -8.26
CA ASN A 142 -7.67 12.45 -9.23
C ASN A 142 -8.82 11.63 -8.65
N ASP A 143 -8.52 10.58 -7.88
CA ASP A 143 -9.55 9.78 -7.20
C ASP A 143 -10.30 10.62 -6.15
N GLU A 144 -9.62 11.48 -5.40
CA GLU A 144 -10.24 12.42 -4.44
C GLU A 144 -11.12 13.47 -5.15
N GLU A 145 -10.66 14.03 -6.26
CA GLU A 145 -11.43 14.98 -7.07
C GLU A 145 -12.70 14.33 -7.65
N LYS A 146 -12.59 13.10 -8.16
CA LYS A 146 -13.75 12.36 -8.68
C LYS A 146 -14.82 12.12 -7.61
N VAL A 147 -14.40 11.77 -6.40
CA VAL A 147 -15.32 11.58 -5.26
C VAL A 147 -16.03 12.88 -4.88
N LEU A 148 -15.34 14.03 -4.95
CA LEU A 148 -15.96 15.34 -4.71
C LEU A 148 -17.02 15.68 -5.76
N ILE A 149 -16.71 15.47 -7.04
CA ILE A 149 -17.65 15.71 -8.15
C ILE A 149 -18.88 14.82 -8.02
N GLU A 150 -18.70 13.52 -7.74
CA GLU A 150 -19.82 12.58 -7.55
C GLU A 150 -20.72 12.98 -6.37
N ASN A 151 -20.13 13.50 -5.28
CA ASN A 151 -20.90 13.99 -4.13
C ASN A 151 -21.69 15.26 -4.46
N ASP A 152 -21.09 16.21 -5.19
CA ASP A 152 -21.76 17.45 -5.61
C ASP A 152 -22.91 17.18 -6.58
N GLU A 153 -22.72 16.28 -7.55
CA GLU A 153 -23.77 15.84 -8.47
C GLU A 153 -24.93 15.18 -7.72
N GLN A 154 -24.63 14.27 -6.78
CA GLN A 154 -25.66 13.65 -5.95
C GLN A 154 -26.44 14.69 -5.13
N HIS A 155 -25.76 15.68 -4.55
CA HIS A 155 -26.41 16.75 -3.80
C HIS A 155 -27.33 17.59 -4.68
N ALA A 156 -26.88 17.96 -5.89
CA ALA A 156 -27.67 18.70 -6.87
C ALA A 156 -28.93 17.93 -7.32
N ILE A 157 -28.78 16.65 -7.65
CA ILE A 157 -29.90 15.77 -8.03
C ILE A 157 -30.93 15.68 -6.90
N LYS A 158 -30.47 15.52 -5.65
CA LYS A 158 -31.34 15.43 -4.48
C LYS A 158 -32.13 16.72 -4.26
N SER A 159 -31.49 17.88 -4.45
CA SER A 159 -32.13 19.20 -4.38
C SER A 159 -33.22 19.38 -5.44
N LEU A 160 -32.92 19.07 -6.71
CA LEU A 160 -33.89 19.14 -7.81
C LEU A 160 -35.07 18.19 -7.61
N THR A 161 -34.81 16.99 -7.10
CA THR A 161 -35.86 16.00 -6.82
C THR A 161 -36.81 16.49 -5.71
N ASN A 162 -36.27 17.13 -4.68
CA ASN A 162 -37.05 17.71 -3.60
C ASN A 162 -37.90 18.91 -4.09
N GLN A 163 -37.33 19.78 -4.93
CA GLN A 163 -38.08 20.88 -5.55
C GLN A 163 -39.23 20.38 -6.43
N LYS A 164 -38.99 19.35 -7.27
CA LYS A 164 -40.05 18.72 -8.07
C LYS A 164 -41.19 18.18 -7.21
N ARG A 165 -40.87 17.44 -6.14
CA ARG A 165 -41.88 16.91 -5.21
C ARG A 165 -42.71 18.02 -4.54
N ALA A 166 -42.07 19.12 -4.15
CA ALA A 166 -42.77 20.26 -3.56
C ALA A 166 -43.76 20.92 -4.55
N LEU A 167 -43.34 21.09 -5.82
CA LEU A 167 -44.18 21.63 -6.89
C LEU A 167 -45.36 20.70 -7.22
N GLU A 168 -45.13 19.39 -7.25
CA GLU A 168 -46.20 18.39 -7.48
C GLU A 168 -47.24 18.44 -6.36
N GLN A 169 -46.82 18.48 -5.10
CA GLN A 169 -47.72 18.59 -3.95
C GLN A 169 -48.53 19.89 -3.96
N ASP A 170 -47.91 21.01 -4.35
CA ASP A 170 -48.60 22.30 -4.44
C ASP A 170 -49.65 22.31 -5.57
N ASN A 171 -49.31 21.74 -6.72
CA ASN A 171 -50.24 21.56 -7.84
C ASN A 171 -51.42 20.64 -7.48
N GLU A 172 -51.17 19.58 -6.72
CA GLU A 172 -52.19 18.65 -6.26
C GLU A 172 -53.15 19.32 -5.27
N LYS A 173 -52.61 20.06 -4.28
CA LYS A 173 -53.41 20.89 -3.36
C LYS A 173 -54.29 21.88 -4.12
N LYS A 174 -53.74 22.59 -5.11
CA LYS A 174 -54.49 23.52 -5.97
C LYS A 174 -55.62 22.82 -6.74
N LYS A 175 -55.38 21.63 -7.29
CA LYS A 175 -56.42 20.82 -7.96
C LYS A 175 -57.56 20.44 -7.01
N VAL A 176 -57.24 19.97 -5.81
CA VAL A 176 -58.24 19.58 -4.80
C VAL A 176 -59.08 20.78 -4.37
N MET A 177 -58.45 21.94 -4.17
CA MET A 177 -59.13 23.17 -3.79
C MET A 177 -60.11 23.64 -4.89
N LYS A 178 -59.68 23.61 -6.16
CA LYS A 178 -60.53 23.95 -7.31
C LYS A 178 -61.74 23.01 -7.42
N LYS A 179 -61.52 21.70 -7.25
CA LYS A 179 -62.59 20.68 -7.27
C LYS A 179 -63.61 20.85 -6.13
N ARG A 180 -63.15 21.31 -4.96
CA ARG A 180 -64.03 21.66 -3.83
C ARG A 180 -64.88 22.90 -4.10
N MET A 181 -64.32 23.93 -4.74
CA MET A 181 -65.07 25.15 -5.06
C MET A 181 -66.15 24.91 -6.13
N LEU A 182 -65.87 24.11 -7.16
CA LEU A 182 -66.85 23.76 -8.20
C LEU A 182 -68.04 22.92 -7.69
N ARG A 183 -67.92 22.23 -6.54
CA ARG A 183 -69.01 21.44 -5.95
C ARG A 183 -69.97 22.26 -5.06
N ARG A 184 -69.67 23.54 -4.84
CA ARG A 184 -70.45 24.45 -3.99
C ARG A 184 -71.27 25.47 -4.77
N LEU A 185 -71.24 25.39 -6.10
CA LEU A 185 -72.13 26.09 -7.05
C LEU A 185 -73.20 25.09 -7.51
#